data_AF-A0A7Z0Q9B5-F1
#
_entry.id   AF-A0A7Z0Q9B5-F1
#
_cell.length_a   1.000
_cell.length_b   1.000
_cell.length_c   1.000
_cell.angle_alpha   90.00
_cell.angle_beta   90.00
_cell.angle_gamma   90.00
#
_symmetry.space_group_name_H-M   'P 1'
#
loop_
_entity.id
_entity.type
_entity.pdbx_description
1 polymer ?
#
loop_
_entity_poly.entity_id
_entity_poly.type
_entity_poly.pdbx_seq_one_letter_code
_entity_poly.pdbx_strand_id
1 'polypeptide(L)'
;MGYEWWAVNAMAMSRMQCAYKYSDRRAYEYIHFPVTDPIRDLVWLVKFPDEFTLKQPEPYVCKIQDSPSRPRRDVRLSQGLAAGMHFDAKNRLVFLQVHRPQIGYSYGIRWFVLDDIPPSTSELVGLTDHLVDRLVSFALAPSTEAKAGMGNLLGSAAQLILNYLAPDSPHELEVGIMVFDQHQRLMLTAGAITLKESRLNWVDRVHAVFEYGEGLGGKAFKSNDVRLYSYRREPSGSTPNYYIDPEAGTPYKFLLSIPLRAPNMPHNCYAVLNCGSPHKGSPLGELNVKFEDIEDVLRTLNRTCYEELSRIFQS
;
A
#
# COMPACT_ATOMS: atom_id res chain seq x y z
N MET A 1 10.20 28.03 -11.25
CA MET A 1 10.56 26.63 -11.58
C MET A 1 9.38 25.77 -11.23
N GLY A 2 9.02 24.83 -12.10
CA GLY A 2 7.80 24.07 -11.94
C GLY A 2 8.09 22.58 -12.10
N TYR A 3 7.70 21.79 -11.10
CA TYR A 3 7.93 20.35 -11.04
C TYR A 3 6.78 19.60 -11.73
N GLU A 4 7.13 18.57 -12.52
CA GLU A 4 6.21 17.57 -13.06
C GLU A 4 6.09 16.43 -12.05
N TRP A 5 4.88 16.13 -11.62
CA TRP A 5 4.65 15.18 -10.54
C TRP A 5 3.91 13.93 -11.02
N TRP A 6 4.52 12.78 -10.70
CA TRP A 6 3.93 11.45 -10.79
C TRP A 6 3.90 10.89 -9.37
N ALA A 7 2.86 11.16 -8.61
CA ALA A 7 2.41 10.11 -7.72
C ALA A 7 1.03 9.69 -8.16
N VAL A 8 0.46 8.83 -7.35
CA VAL A 8 -0.84 8.22 -7.54
C VAL A 8 -0.72 6.89 -8.29
N ASN A 9 -0.65 5.85 -7.48
CA ASN A 9 -1.27 4.59 -7.82
C ASN A 9 -2.49 4.42 -6.92
N ALA A 10 -3.58 5.09 -7.28
CA ALA A 10 -4.87 4.84 -6.67
C ALA A 10 -5.46 3.61 -7.36
N MET A 11 -5.88 2.62 -6.58
CA MET A 11 -6.75 1.58 -7.09
C MET A 11 -8.17 1.85 -6.63
N ALA A 12 -9.16 1.70 -7.51
CA ALA A 12 -10.55 1.76 -7.12
C ALA A 12 -10.90 0.60 -6.17
N MET A 13 -11.73 0.87 -5.17
CA MET A 13 -12.26 -0.12 -4.24
C MET A 13 -13.46 -0.84 -4.84
N SER A 14 -13.54 -2.15 -4.58
CA SER A 14 -14.82 -2.85 -4.65
C SER A 14 -15.77 -2.34 -3.57
N ARG A 15 -17.08 -2.61 -3.68
CA ARG A 15 -18.05 -2.25 -2.64
C ARG A 15 -17.67 -2.80 -1.26
N MET A 16 -17.17 -4.03 -1.22
CA MET A 16 -16.75 -4.68 0.02
C MET A 16 -15.57 -3.92 0.65
N GLN A 17 -14.58 -3.53 -0.15
CA GLN A 17 -13.45 -2.71 0.29
C GLN A 17 -13.90 -1.31 0.77
N CYS A 18 -14.86 -0.69 0.07
CA CYS A 18 -15.51 0.55 0.52
C CYS A 18 -16.22 0.38 1.88
N ALA A 19 -16.91 -0.76 2.09
CA ALA A 19 -17.59 -1.05 3.35
C ALA A 19 -16.58 -1.26 4.50
N TYR A 20 -15.45 -1.94 4.23
CA TYR A 20 -14.36 -2.06 5.19
C TYR A 20 -13.75 -0.70 5.54
N LYS A 21 -13.49 0.16 4.56
CA LYS A 21 -12.85 1.46 4.81
C LYS A 21 -13.78 2.49 5.46
N TYR A 22 -14.99 2.66 4.94
CA TYR A 22 -15.83 3.81 5.28
C TYR A 22 -16.97 3.49 6.22
N SER A 23 -17.16 2.23 6.62
CA SER A 23 -18.30 1.74 7.44
C SER A 23 -19.71 1.96 6.87
N ASP A 24 -19.83 2.82 5.87
CA ASP A 24 -21.07 3.28 5.25
C ASP A 24 -21.06 2.90 3.77
N ARG A 25 -22.24 2.56 3.21
CA ARG A 25 -22.40 2.19 1.80
C ARG A 25 -22.31 3.44 0.93
N ARG A 26 -21.12 4.04 0.83
CA ARG A 26 -20.89 5.17 -0.07
C ARG A 26 -21.08 4.72 -1.51
N ALA A 27 -21.93 5.44 -2.23
CA ALA A 27 -22.11 5.26 -3.67
C ALA A 27 -20.93 5.80 -4.50
N TYR A 28 -20.02 6.55 -3.86
CA TYR A 28 -18.89 7.19 -4.52
C TYR A 28 -17.60 7.02 -3.72
N GLU A 29 -16.53 6.72 -4.43
CA GLU A 29 -15.17 6.81 -3.93
C GLU A 29 -14.51 8.04 -4.56
N TYR A 30 -13.56 8.64 -3.85
CA TYR A 30 -12.74 9.71 -4.36
C TYR A 30 -11.33 9.61 -3.80
N ILE A 31 -10.36 10.05 -4.60
CA ILE A 31 -9.00 10.28 -4.14
C ILE A 31 -8.59 11.69 -4.52
N HIS A 32 -7.86 12.37 -3.63
CA HIS A 32 -7.41 13.73 -3.83
C HIS A 32 -6.05 13.98 -3.17
N PHE A 33 -5.40 15.07 -3.57
CA PHE A 33 -4.08 15.49 -3.11
C PHE A 33 -4.16 16.96 -2.72
N PRO A 34 -3.84 17.29 -1.45
CA PRO A 34 -3.77 18.67 -1.01
C PRO A 34 -2.55 19.35 -1.62
N VAL A 35 -2.78 20.45 -2.33
CA VAL A 35 -1.73 21.29 -2.91
C VAL A 35 -1.38 22.38 -1.90
N THR A 36 -0.32 22.13 -1.14
CA THR A 36 0.24 23.05 -0.13
C THR A 36 1.36 23.93 -0.69
N ASP A 37 1.96 23.53 -1.81
CA ASP A 37 3.12 24.16 -2.42
C ASP A 37 2.92 24.37 -3.93
N PRO A 38 3.65 25.30 -4.57
CA PRO A 38 3.53 25.52 -6.01
C PRO A 38 3.92 24.27 -6.82
N ILE A 39 3.00 23.77 -7.65
CA ILE A 39 3.21 22.64 -8.58
C ILE A 39 2.97 23.13 -10.01
N ARG A 40 3.73 22.60 -10.97
CA ARG A 40 3.57 22.97 -12.39
C ARG A 40 2.50 22.13 -13.06
N ASP A 41 2.63 20.83 -12.90
CA ASP A 41 1.78 19.84 -13.53
C ASP A 41 1.53 18.74 -12.50
N LEU A 42 0.26 18.58 -12.13
CA LEU A 42 -0.22 17.52 -11.26
C LEU A 42 -0.96 16.49 -12.11
N VAL A 43 -0.44 15.28 -12.18
CA VAL A 43 -1.07 14.17 -12.90
C VAL A 43 -1.62 13.15 -11.91
N TRP A 44 -2.90 12.84 -12.04
CA TRP A 44 -3.58 11.74 -11.37
C TRP A 44 -3.65 10.53 -12.26
N LEU A 45 -3.41 9.35 -11.69
CA LEU A 45 -3.61 8.06 -12.35
C LEU A 45 -4.39 7.13 -11.42
N VAL A 46 -5.59 6.74 -11.83
CA VAL A 46 -6.42 5.77 -11.09
C VAL A 46 -6.52 4.52 -11.95
N LYS A 47 -6.05 3.39 -11.42
CA LYS A 47 -6.22 2.07 -12.03
C LYS A 47 -7.45 1.39 -11.46
N PHE A 48 -8.30 0.87 -12.34
CA PHE A 48 -9.49 0.15 -11.96
C PHE A 48 -9.22 -1.36 -11.98
N PRO A 49 -9.80 -2.13 -11.03
CA PRO A 49 -9.70 -3.57 -11.02
C PRO A 49 -10.22 -4.20 -12.31
N ASP A 50 -9.91 -5.49 -12.46
CA ASP A 50 -10.49 -6.26 -13.53
C ASP A 50 -12.01 -6.34 -13.36
N GLU A 51 -12.75 -6.35 -14.48
CA GLU A 51 -14.22 -6.39 -14.53
C GLU A 51 -14.96 -5.17 -13.91
N PHE A 52 -14.23 -4.20 -13.34
CA PHE A 52 -14.82 -2.98 -12.79
C PHE A 52 -15.46 -2.13 -13.90
N THR A 53 -16.77 -1.90 -13.79
CA THR A 53 -17.48 -1.05 -14.73
C THR A 53 -17.43 0.40 -14.26
N LEU A 54 -16.54 1.19 -14.86
CA LEU A 54 -16.42 2.60 -14.54
C LEU A 54 -17.63 3.39 -15.04
N LYS A 55 -18.42 3.96 -14.12
CA LYS A 55 -19.46 4.94 -14.45
C LYS A 55 -19.06 6.33 -13.99
N GLN A 56 -19.02 7.25 -14.96
CA GLN A 56 -18.94 8.69 -14.74
C GLN A 56 -17.82 9.10 -13.77
N PRO A 57 -16.53 8.84 -14.09
CA PRO A 57 -15.46 9.50 -13.37
C PRO A 57 -15.64 11.01 -13.56
N GLU A 58 -15.38 11.77 -12.50
CA GLU A 58 -15.41 13.23 -12.54
C GLU A 58 -14.25 13.83 -11.74
N PRO A 59 -13.70 14.98 -12.18
CA PRO A 59 -12.78 15.71 -11.34
C PRO A 59 -13.45 16.12 -10.03
N TYR A 60 -12.69 16.03 -8.95
CA TYR A 60 -13.12 16.38 -7.61
C TYR A 60 -12.13 17.37 -7.01
N VAL A 61 -12.59 18.59 -6.76
CA VAL A 61 -11.81 19.65 -6.14
C VAL A 61 -12.49 20.09 -4.85
N CYS A 62 -11.75 20.29 -3.77
CA CYS A 62 -12.25 20.85 -2.51
C CYS A 62 -11.19 21.73 -1.84
N LYS A 63 -11.56 22.54 -0.85
CA LYS A 63 -10.57 23.32 -0.10
C LYS A 63 -9.89 22.45 0.95
N ILE A 64 -8.60 22.67 1.20
CA ILE A 64 -7.84 21.91 2.23
C ILE A 64 -8.41 22.15 3.64
N GLN A 65 -9.00 23.33 3.88
CA GLN A 65 -9.61 23.70 5.15
C GLN A 65 -10.97 23.02 5.39
N ASP A 66 -11.55 22.35 4.39
CA ASP A 66 -12.78 21.59 4.59
C ASP A 66 -12.48 20.31 5.39
N SER A 67 -13.44 19.85 6.19
CA SER A 67 -13.28 18.64 6.99
C SER A 67 -12.89 17.45 6.10
N PRO A 68 -11.85 16.66 6.45
CA PRO A 68 -11.43 15.50 5.66
C PRO A 68 -12.55 14.45 5.52
N SER A 69 -13.45 14.39 6.50
CA SER A 69 -14.56 13.43 6.52
C SER A 69 -15.69 13.81 5.55
N ARG A 70 -15.86 15.11 5.26
CA ARG A 70 -16.89 15.67 4.38
C ARG A 70 -16.38 16.92 3.65
N PRO A 71 -15.41 16.77 2.72
CA PRO A 71 -14.92 17.88 1.94
C PRO A 71 -16.04 18.51 1.11
N ARG A 72 -16.12 19.84 1.04
CA ARG A 72 -17.11 20.52 0.19
C ARG A 72 -16.54 20.66 -1.20
N ARG A 73 -17.22 20.07 -2.18
CA ARG A 73 -16.79 20.12 -3.58
C ARG A 73 -16.89 21.55 -4.12
N ASP A 74 -15.81 22.05 -4.70
CA ASP A 74 -15.81 23.21 -5.57
C ASP A 74 -16.24 22.79 -6.97
N VAL A 75 -17.53 22.99 -7.27
CA VAL A 75 -18.15 22.56 -8.53
C VAL A 75 -17.53 23.27 -9.73
N ARG A 76 -17.23 24.57 -9.60
CA ARG A 76 -16.71 25.38 -10.71
C ARG A 76 -15.30 24.93 -11.10
N LEU A 77 -14.41 24.76 -10.12
CA LEU A 77 -13.07 24.25 -10.38
C LEU A 77 -13.12 22.80 -10.89
N SER A 78 -13.98 21.95 -10.32
CA SER A 78 -14.14 20.58 -10.78
C SER A 78 -14.57 20.50 -12.26
N GLN A 79 -15.56 21.29 -12.66
CA GLN A 79 -16.03 21.33 -14.05
C GLN A 79 -14.97 21.86 -15.02
N GLY A 80 -14.20 22.86 -14.60
CA GLY A 80 -13.11 23.41 -15.41
C GLY A 80 -12.00 22.42 -15.75
N LEU A 81 -11.89 21.32 -14.98
CA LEU A 81 -10.89 20.27 -15.18
C LEU A 81 -11.37 19.10 -16.02
N ALA A 82 -12.64 19.07 -16.45
CA ALA A 82 -13.20 17.95 -17.18
C ALA A 82 -12.44 17.66 -18.49
N ALA A 83 -11.94 18.70 -19.16
CA ALA A 83 -11.17 18.57 -20.40
C ALA A 83 -9.77 17.95 -20.21
N GLY A 84 -9.21 18.01 -19.00
CA GLY A 84 -7.93 17.39 -18.66
C GLY A 84 -8.05 15.95 -18.15
N MET A 85 -9.26 15.40 -18.14
CA MET A 85 -9.54 14.04 -17.70
C MET A 85 -9.78 13.13 -18.89
N HIS A 86 -9.16 11.95 -18.85
CA HIS A 86 -9.22 10.98 -19.93
C HIS A 86 -9.30 9.56 -19.35
N PHE A 87 -9.93 8.67 -20.12
CA PHE A 87 -10.06 7.28 -19.75
C PHE A 87 -9.44 6.40 -20.83
N ASP A 88 -8.44 5.61 -20.43
CA ASP A 88 -7.87 4.53 -21.20
C ASP A 88 -8.55 3.22 -20.80
N ALA A 89 -9.53 2.81 -21.60
CA ALA A 89 -10.29 1.58 -21.37
C ALA A 89 -9.43 0.31 -21.50
N LYS A 90 -8.41 0.32 -22.36
CA LYS A 90 -7.54 -0.85 -22.59
C LYS A 90 -6.72 -1.18 -21.35
N ASN A 91 -6.16 -0.15 -20.74
CA ASN A 91 -5.34 -0.29 -19.54
C ASN A 91 -6.16 -0.12 -18.24
N ARG A 92 -7.46 0.20 -18.35
CA ARG A 92 -8.36 0.49 -17.23
C ARG A 92 -7.80 1.60 -16.34
N LEU A 93 -7.36 2.70 -16.97
CA LEU A 93 -6.76 3.85 -16.31
C LEU A 93 -7.58 5.11 -16.55
N VAL A 94 -7.91 5.85 -15.49
CA VAL A 94 -8.31 7.25 -15.61
C VAL A 94 -7.12 8.13 -15.28
N PHE A 95 -6.87 9.12 -16.12
CA PHE A 95 -5.91 10.17 -15.84
C PHE A 95 -6.59 11.53 -15.76
N LEU A 96 -6.13 12.36 -14.83
CA LEU A 96 -6.50 13.77 -14.74
C LEU A 96 -5.23 14.60 -14.65
N GLN A 97 -5.02 15.46 -15.64
CA GLN A 97 -3.92 16.41 -15.65
C GLN A 97 -4.42 17.79 -15.21
N VAL A 98 -3.76 18.38 -14.23
CA VAL A 98 -4.05 19.72 -13.71
C VAL A 98 -2.81 20.58 -13.87
N HIS A 99 -2.88 21.55 -14.78
CA HIS A 99 -1.81 22.52 -14.99
C HIS A 99 -1.90 23.64 -13.95
N ARG A 100 -0.79 23.92 -13.26
CA ARG A 100 -0.64 24.95 -12.22
C ARG A 100 -1.78 24.94 -11.20
N PRO A 101 -1.98 23.83 -10.46
CA PRO A 101 -3.04 23.75 -9.46
C PRO A 101 -2.91 24.87 -8.42
N GLN A 102 -4.05 25.40 -7.98
CA GLN A 102 -4.10 26.48 -7.00
C GLN A 102 -3.77 25.95 -5.60
N ILE A 103 -2.84 26.61 -4.92
CA ILE A 103 -2.49 26.32 -3.53
C ILE A 103 -3.71 26.54 -2.62
N GLY A 104 -3.89 25.67 -1.63
CA GLY A 104 -5.02 25.71 -0.70
C GLY A 104 -6.19 24.83 -1.12
N TYR A 105 -6.09 24.16 -2.27
CA TYR A 105 -7.08 23.20 -2.75
C TYR A 105 -6.53 21.78 -2.78
N SER A 106 -7.43 20.82 -2.64
CA SER A 106 -7.16 19.44 -3.01
C SER A 106 -7.78 19.13 -4.36
N TYR A 107 -7.00 18.48 -5.23
CA TYR A 107 -7.42 18.06 -6.56
C TYR A 107 -7.47 16.54 -6.62
N GLY A 108 -8.39 15.98 -7.38
CA GLY A 108 -8.63 14.54 -7.36
C GLY A 108 -9.63 14.06 -8.40
N ILE A 109 -9.93 12.76 -8.36
CA ILE A 109 -10.95 12.12 -9.19
C ILE A 109 -11.94 11.44 -8.25
N ARG A 110 -13.23 11.51 -8.59
CA ARG A 110 -14.33 10.81 -7.95
C ARG A 110 -15.01 9.89 -8.97
N TRP A 111 -15.45 8.72 -8.55
CA TRP A 111 -16.20 7.79 -9.39
C TRP A 111 -17.31 7.10 -8.60
N PHE A 112 -18.30 6.59 -9.33
CA PHE A 112 -19.34 5.76 -8.74
C PHE A 112 -18.77 4.37 -8.44
N VAL A 113 -19.04 3.85 -7.24
CA VAL A 113 -18.75 2.46 -6.88
C VAL A 113 -20.01 1.67 -7.20
N LEU A 114 -19.99 0.89 -8.28
CA LEU A 114 -21.16 0.10 -8.64
C LEU A 114 -21.46 -0.97 -7.60
N ASP A 115 -22.75 -1.33 -7.54
CA ASP A 115 -23.17 -2.60 -6.98
C ASP A 115 -22.66 -3.71 -7.91
N ASP A 116 -21.41 -4.13 -7.76
CA ASP A 116 -20.98 -5.37 -8.37
C ASP A 116 -21.71 -6.52 -7.66
N ILE A 117 -22.14 -7.51 -8.46
CA ILE A 117 -22.51 -8.85 -7.96
C ILE A 117 -21.39 -9.23 -7.00
N PRO A 118 -21.69 -9.57 -5.73
CA PRO A 118 -20.64 -9.89 -4.78
C PRO A 118 -19.73 -10.92 -5.46
N PRO A 119 -18.39 -10.72 -5.51
CA PRO A 119 -17.53 -11.87 -5.76
C PRO A 119 -18.04 -12.93 -4.79
N SER A 120 -18.39 -14.10 -5.31
CA SER A 120 -19.08 -15.12 -4.54
C SER A 120 -18.43 -15.15 -3.16
N THR A 121 -19.20 -14.85 -2.12
CA THR A 121 -18.67 -14.71 -0.76
C THR A 121 -17.99 -15.99 -0.27
N SER A 122 -18.09 -17.08 -1.06
CA SER A 122 -17.36 -18.33 -0.94
C SER A 122 -15.89 -18.31 -1.41
N GLU A 123 -15.37 -17.29 -2.10
CA GLU A 123 -13.97 -17.28 -2.58
C GLU A 123 -12.97 -16.59 -1.62
N LEU A 124 -13.47 -15.86 -0.62
CA LEU A 124 -12.64 -15.22 0.42
C LEU A 124 -12.61 -16.02 1.73
N VAL A 125 -13.57 -16.92 1.94
CA VAL A 125 -13.83 -17.54 3.25
C VAL A 125 -13.38 -19.00 3.23
N GLY A 126 -12.43 -19.36 4.10
CA GLY A 126 -12.20 -20.75 4.50
C GLY A 126 -10.76 -21.18 4.71
N LEU A 127 -9.81 -20.79 3.84
CA LEU A 127 -8.44 -21.34 3.86
C LEU A 127 -7.39 -20.42 4.49
N THR A 128 -7.58 -19.10 4.44
CA THR A 128 -6.68 -18.12 5.05
C THR A 128 -7.23 -17.49 6.33
N ASP A 129 -8.53 -17.60 6.60
CA ASP A 129 -9.17 -16.91 7.74
C ASP A 129 -8.53 -17.33 9.06
N HIS A 130 -8.29 -18.62 9.24
CA HIS A 130 -7.53 -19.12 10.39
C HIS A 130 -6.14 -18.46 10.48
N LEU A 131 -5.42 -18.31 9.36
CA LEU A 131 -4.08 -17.71 9.37
C LEU A 131 -4.14 -16.22 9.72
N VAL A 132 -5.12 -15.51 9.17
CA VAL A 132 -5.39 -14.10 9.48
C VAL A 132 -5.73 -13.94 10.97
N ASP A 133 -6.64 -14.75 11.50
CA ASP A 133 -7.04 -14.72 12.92
C ASP A 133 -5.86 -14.98 13.86
N ARG A 134 -4.97 -15.92 13.49
CA ARG A 134 -3.75 -16.19 14.28
C ARG A 134 -2.74 -15.06 14.18
N LEU A 135 -2.56 -14.46 13.00
CA LEU A 135 -1.71 -13.28 12.83
C LEU A 135 -2.23 -12.07 13.63
N VAL A 136 -3.55 -11.84 13.62
CA VAL A 136 -4.20 -10.78 14.41
C VAL A 136 -4.04 -11.06 15.90
N SER A 137 -4.31 -12.30 16.34
CA SER A 137 -4.12 -12.71 17.74
C SER A 137 -2.67 -12.54 18.18
N PHE A 138 -1.71 -12.90 17.32
CA PHE A 138 -0.28 -12.69 17.56
C PHE A 138 0.07 -11.21 17.64
N ALA A 139 -0.44 -10.37 16.74
CA ALA A 139 -0.20 -8.92 16.76
C ALA A 139 -0.67 -8.28 18.07
N LEU A 140 -1.79 -8.76 18.64
CA LEU A 140 -2.37 -8.24 19.87
C LEU A 140 -1.71 -8.80 21.14
N ALA A 141 -1.30 -10.07 21.13
CA ALA A 141 -0.76 -10.77 22.29
C ALA A 141 0.33 -11.80 21.90
N PRO A 142 1.53 -11.34 21.51
CA PRO A 142 2.58 -12.22 21.02
C PRO A 142 3.26 -12.99 22.17
N SER A 143 3.23 -14.33 22.14
CA SER A 143 4.01 -15.17 23.06
C SER A 143 5.49 -15.17 22.72
N THR A 144 6.37 -15.44 23.70
CA THR A 144 7.84 -15.48 23.48
C THR A 144 8.23 -16.50 22.41
N GLU A 145 7.61 -17.68 22.42
CA GLU A 145 7.85 -18.73 21.43
C GLU A 145 7.41 -18.33 20.03
N ALA A 146 6.19 -17.78 19.89
CA ALA A 146 5.70 -17.28 18.61
C ALA A 146 6.55 -16.12 18.08
N LYS A 147 7.08 -15.24 18.96
CA LYS A 147 8.04 -14.18 18.57
C LYS A 147 9.33 -14.76 18.00
N ALA A 148 9.87 -15.80 18.62
CA ALA A 148 11.07 -16.47 18.12
C ALA A 148 10.82 -17.11 16.74
N GLY A 149 9.70 -17.81 16.58
CA GLY A 149 9.28 -18.38 15.29
C GLY A 149 9.10 -17.32 14.21
N MET A 150 8.36 -16.25 14.52
CA MET A 150 8.16 -15.11 13.61
C MET A 150 9.49 -14.44 13.25
N GLY A 151 10.39 -14.24 14.21
CA GLY A 151 11.71 -13.65 13.98
C GLY A 151 12.57 -14.47 13.01
N ASN A 152 12.55 -15.81 13.15
CA ASN A 152 13.25 -16.72 12.23
C ASN A 152 12.67 -16.68 10.81
N LEU A 153 11.34 -16.63 10.69
CA LEU A 153 10.66 -16.46 9.40
C LEU A 153 11.07 -15.14 8.74
N LEU A 154 10.94 -14.03 9.46
CA LEU A 154 11.26 -12.70 8.93
C LEU A 154 12.75 -12.59 8.56
N GLY A 155 13.64 -13.21 9.32
CA GLY A 155 15.06 -13.32 8.99
C GLY A 155 15.30 -14.10 7.69
N SER A 156 14.60 -15.22 7.50
CA SER A 156 14.68 -16.01 6.27
C SER A 156 14.16 -15.23 5.05
N ALA A 157 13.05 -14.51 5.21
CA ALA A 157 12.51 -13.62 4.19
C ALA A 157 13.48 -12.47 3.85
N ALA A 158 14.09 -11.86 4.86
CA ALA A 158 15.10 -10.82 4.69
C ALA A 158 16.30 -11.34 3.89
N GLN A 159 16.81 -12.53 4.21
CA GLN A 159 17.93 -13.13 3.48
C GLN A 159 17.58 -13.46 2.02
N LEU A 160 16.37 -13.97 1.75
CA LEU A 160 15.89 -14.19 0.38
C LEU A 160 15.85 -12.87 -0.40
N ILE A 161 15.32 -11.80 0.21
CA ILE A 161 15.25 -10.49 -0.44
C ILE A 161 16.65 -9.94 -0.71
N LEU A 162 17.57 -10.01 0.25
CA LEU A 162 18.95 -9.58 0.04
C LEU A 162 19.62 -10.39 -1.07
N ASN A 163 19.53 -11.71 -1.06
CA ASN A 163 20.21 -12.56 -2.04
C ASN A 163 19.76 -12.29 -3.48
N TYR A 164 18.49 -11.96 -3.70
CA TYR A 164 17.92 -11.82 -5.04
C TYR A 164 17.72 -10.38 -5.49
N LEU A 165 17.31 -9.49 -4.58
CA LEU A 165 16.92 -8.12 -4.91
C LEU A 165 17.97 -7.08 -4.51
N ALA A 166 18.89 -7.43 -3.61
CA ALA A 166 19.92 -6.53 -3.13
C ALA A 166 21.21 -7.30 -2.78
N PRO A 167 21.76 -8.10 -3.73
CA PRO A 167 22.92 -8.94 -3.45
C PRO A 167 24.08 -8.08 -2.95
N ASP A 168 24.81 -8.59 -1.96
CA ASP A 168 25.97 -7.94 -1.34
C ASP A 168 25.69 -6.60 -0.64
N SER A 169 24.42 -6.24 -0.41
CA SER A 169 24.07 -5.04 0.35
C SER A 169 24.67 -5.11 1.76
N PRO A 170 25.58 -4.18 2.13
CA PRO A 170 26.09 -4.09 3.50
C PRO A 170 25.09 -3.40 4.44
N HIS A 171 23.93 -2.98 3.90
CA HIS A 171 23.00 -2.09 4.55
C HIS A 171 21.94 -2.83 5.37
N GLU A 172 21.52 -2.14 6.42
CA GLU A 172 20.43 -2.55 7.29
C GLU A 172 19.11 -2.68 6.50
N LEU A 173 18.43 -3.80 6.73
CA LEU A 173 17.11 -4.09 6.18
C LEU A 173 16.15 -4.39 7.34
N GLU A 174 15.09 -3.59 7.46
CA GLU A 174 13.96 -3.92 8.34
C GLU A 174 12.92 -4.70 7.53
N VAL A 175 12.46 -5.84 8.06
CA VAL A 175 11.43 -6.67 7.46
C VAL A 175 10.32 -6.90 8.47
N GLY A 176 9.08 -6.62 8.08
CA GLY A 176 7.92 -6.82 8.94
C GLY A 176 6.68 -7.28 8.18
N ILE A 177 5.76 -7.93 8.90
CA ILE A 177 4.49 -8.40 8.36
C ILE A 177 3.36 -7.53 8.90
N MET A 178 2.49 -7.08 8.01
CA MET A 178 1.22 -6.43 8.32
C MET A 178 0.05 -7.33 7.97
N VAL A 179 -1.01 -7.30 8.78
CA VAL A 179 -2.24 -8.07 8.60
C VAL A 179 -3.46 -7.15 8.71
N PHE A 180 -4.54 -7.44 7.99
CA PHE A 180 -5.79 -6.70 8.11
C PHE A 180 -6.70 -7.37 9.14
N ASP A 181 -6.95 -6.69 10.26
CA ASP A 181 -8.00 -7.08 11.21
C ASP A 181 -9.35 -6.61 10.66
N GLN A 182 -10.18 -7.57 10.23
CA GLN A 182 -11.50 -7.26 9.67
C GLN A 182 -12.50 -6.73 10.70
N HIS A 183 -12.35 -7.11 11.97
CA HIS A 183 -13.23 -6.68 13.05
C HIS A 183 -12.97 -5.23 13.41
N GLN A 184 -11.70 -4.86 13.58
CA GLN A 184 -11.30 -3.48 13.87
C GLN A 184 -11.20 -2.60 12.61
N ARG A 185 -11.11 -3.22 11.43
CA ARG A 185 -10.91 -2.58 10.11
C ARG A 185 -9.60 -1.81 10.03
N LEU A 186 -8.56 -2.37 10.62
CA LEU A 186 -7.23 -1.78 10.73
C LEU A 186 -6.17 -2.72 10.18
N MET A 187 -5.16 -2.14 9.53
CA MET A 187 -3.92 -2.81 9.21
C MET A 187 -3.02 -2.78 10.44
N LEU A 188 -2.70 -3.94 11.00
CA LEU A 188 -1.85 -4.12 12.17
C LEU A 188 -0.47 -4.63 11.75
N THR A 189 0.59 -4.16 12.40
CA THR A 189 1.91 -4.79 12.25
C THR A 189 2.01 -5.99 13.19
N ALA A 190 2.04 -7.19 12.63
CA ALA A 190 2.10 -8.43 13.40
C ALA A 190 3.50 -8.67 14.00
N GLY A 191 4.56 -8.33 13.26
CA GLY A 191 5.93 -8.46 13.74
C GLY A 191 6.93 -7.82 12.80
N ALA A 192 8.07 -7.39 13.33
CA ALA A 192 9.15 -6.79 12.56
C ALA A 192 10.52 -7.15 13.14
N ILE A 193 11.51 -7.28 12.27
CA ILE A 193 12.91 -7.44 12.63
C ILE A 193 13.78 -6.50 11.80
N THR A 194 14.94 -6.15 12.35
CA THR A 194 16.04 -5.54 11.61
C THR A 194 17.13 -6.57 11.41
N LEU A 195 17.55 -6.76 10.16
CA LEU A 195 18.73 -7.52 9.77
C LEU A 195 19.90 -6.55 9.53
N LYS A 196 20.94 -6.67 10.36
CA LYS A 196 22.18 -5.90 10.23
C LYS A 196 23.37 -6.79 10.59
N GLU A 197 24.38 -6.86 9.72
CA GLU A 197 25.59 -7.66 9.95
C GLU A 197 25.27 -9.12 10.35
N SER A 198 24.29 -9.73 9.68
CA SER A 198 23.77 -11.09 9.98
C SER A 198 23.13 -11.27 11.37
N ARG A 199 22.86 -10.18 12.10
CA ARG A 199 22.14 -10.21 13.38
C ARG A 199 20.69 -9.80 13.17
N LEU A 200 19.78 -10.61 13.71
CA LEU A 200 18.35 -10.35 13.75
C LEU A 200 17.99 -9.67 15.06
N ASN A 201 17.39 -8.49 15.00
CA ASN A 201 16.90 -7.77 16.17
C ASN A 201 15.40 -7.56 16.02
N TRP A 202 14.61 -7.97 17.01
CA TRP A 202 13.17 -7.70 17.02
C TRP A 202 12.92 -6.20 17.15
N VAL A 203 11.99 -5.68 16.36
CA VAL A 203 11.57 -4.28 16.40
C VAL A 203 10.12 -4.22 16.85
N ASP A 204 9.88 -3.49 17.92
CA ASP A 204 8.51 -3.28 18.39
C ASP A 204 7.81 -2.22 17.53
N ARG A 205 6.81 -2.66 16.77
CA ARG A 205 6.00 -1.83 15.87
C ARG A 205 4.51 -1.92 16.22
N VAL A 206 4.15 -2.26 17.46
CA VAL A 206 2.73 -2.39 17.89
C VAL A 206 1.91 -1.12 17.68
N HIS A 207 2.55 0.06 17.64
CA HIS A 207 1.88 1.35 17.38
C HIS A 207 1.72 1.67 15.89
N ALA A 208 2.33 0.90 15.00
CA ALA A 208 2.20 1.09 13.55
C ALA A 208 0.88 0.46 13.06
N VAL A 209 -0.20 1.22 13.26
CA VAL A 209 -1.58 0.88 12.91
C VAL A 209 -2.06 1.85 11.83
N PHE A 210 -2.67 1.32 10.77
CA PHE A 210 -3.14 2.11 9.64
C PHE A 210 -4.57 1.76 9.25
N GLU A 211 -5.29 2.67 8.61
CA GLU A 211 -6.57 2.35 8.00
C GLU A 211 -6.43 1.43 6.78
N TYR A 212 -7.55 0.83 6.36
CA TYR A 212 -7.61 0.08 5.11
C TYR A 212 -7.12 0.92 3.91
N GLY A 213 -6.13 0.41 3.18
CA GLY A 213 -5.57 1.08 2.00
C GLY A 213 -4.65 2.27 2.31
N GLU A 214 -4.30 2.50 3.58
CA GLU A 214 -3.38 3.57 4.00
C GLU A 214 -1.92 3.08 4.05
N GLY A 215 -0.97 4.01 3.92
CA GLY A 215 0.45 3.69 3.85
C GLY A 215 0.83 2.89 2.60
N LEU A 216 2.08 2.48 2.49
CA LEU A 216 2.50 1.63 1.36
C LEU A 216 1.98 0.20 1.52
N GLY A 217 2.02 -0.34 2.73
CA GLY A 217 1.54 -1.68 3.06
C GLY A 217 0.03 -1.83 2.82
N GLY A 218 -0.80 -0.90 3.32
CA GLY A 218 -2.24 -0.95 3.06
C GLY A 218 -2.59 -0.78 1.58
N LYS A 219 -1.85 0.05 0.83
CA LYS A 219 -2.00 0.14 -0.63
C LYS A 219 -1.66 -1.18 -1.31
N ALA A 220 -0.57 -1.85 -0.93
CA ALA A 220 -0.21 -3.16 -1.47
C ALA A 220 -1.29 -4.20 -1.16
N PHE A 221 -1.82 -4.22 0.07
CA PHE A 221 -2.94 -5.07 0.46
C PHE A 221 -4.19 -4.82 -0.39
N LYS A 222 -4.64 -3.55 -0.46
CA LYS A 222 -5.84 -3.14 -1.21
C LYS A 222 -5.74 -3.48 -2.70
N SER A 223 -4.57 -3.24 -3.28
CA SER A 223 -4.33 -3.51 -4.71
C SER A 223 -4.01 -4.96 -5.02
N ASN A 224 -3.67 -5.75 -4.00
CA ASN A 224 -3.04 -7.05 -4.16
C ASN A 224 -1.89 -6.98 -5.18
N ASP A 225 -1.05 -5.94 -5.08
CA ASP A 225 0.05 -5.68 -6.00
C ASP A 225 1.28 -5.15 -5.24
N VAL A 226 2.47 -5.42 -5.75
CA VAL A 226 3.74 -5.00 -5.14
C VAL A 226 3.92 -3.49 -5.29
N ARG A 227 4.44 -2.84 -4.24
CA ARG A 227 4.66 -1.40 -4.21
C ARG A 227 6.06 -1.08 -3.75
N LEU A 228 6.73 -0.19 -4.48
CA LEU A 228 8.02 0.36 -4.08
C LEU A 228 7.89 1.87 -3.84
N TYR A 229 8.32 2.30 -2.67
CA TYR A 229 8.59 3.68 -2.35
C TYR A 229 10.08 3.94 -2.43
N SER A 230 10.45 5.04 -3.08
CA SER A 230 11.82 5.51 -3.23
C SER A 230 11.89 6.99 -2.89
N TYR A 231 12.66 7.32 -1.86
CA TYR A 231 12.88 8.70 -1.46
C TYR A 231 13.78 9.39 -2.47
N ARG A 232 13.18 10.30 -3.25
CA ARG A 232 13.92 11.21 -4.13
C ARG A 232 13.91 12.60 -3.52
N ARG A 233 15.05 13.06 -3.01
CA ARG A 233 15.22 14.47 -2.63
C ARG A 233 15.80 15.20 -3.84
N GLU A 234 15.02 16.06 -4.47
CA GLU A 234 15.60 17.01 -5.42
C GLU A 234 16.46 18.05 -4.69
N PRO A 235 17.51 18.59 -5.33
CA PRO A 235 18.40 19.58 -4.72
C PRO A 235 17.68 20.82 -4.16
N SER A 236 16.51 21.15 -4.70
CA SER A 236 15.69 22.29 -4.29
C SER A 236 14.96 22.09 -2.96
N GLY A 237 14.91 20.87 -2.41
CA GLY A 237 14.25 20.58 -1.13
C GLY A 237 12.72 20.65 -1.14
N SER A 238 12.10 20.88 -2.30
CA SER A 238 10.65 21.10 -2.44
C SER A 238 9.84 19.87 -2.84
N THR A 239 10.46 18.68 -2.92
CA THR A 239 9.76 17.42 -3.22
C THR A 239 8.96 16.98 -1.97
N PRO A 240 7.62 16.87 -2.03
CA PRO A 240 6.86 16.38 -0.90
C PRO A 240 7.21 14.91 -0.62
N ASN A 241 7.36 14.56 0.65
CA ASN A 241 7.62 13.19 1.09
C ASN A 241 6.29 12.51 1.42
N TYR A 242 5.93 11.46 0.67
CA TYR A 242 4.68 10.71 0.80
C TYR A 242 4.79 9.50 1.72
N TYR A 243 5.94 9.34 2.36
CA TYR A 243 6.15 8.35 3.38
C TYR A 243 5.40 8.78 4.64
N ILE A 244 4.43 7.96 5.04
CA ILE A 244 3.82 8.06 6.37
C ILE A 244 4.80 7.39 7.32
N ASP A 245 5.44 8.20 8.16
CA ASP A 245 6.40 7.70 9.14
C ASP A 245 5.62 7.01 10.28
N PRO A 246 5.89 5.74 10.60
CA PRO A 246 5.43 5.19 11.87
C PRO A 246 6.00 6.06 13.01
N GLU A 247 5.16 6.46 13.97
CA GLU A 247 5.47 7.45 15.02
C GLU A 247 6.74 7.17 15.84
N ALA A 248 7.26 5.94 15.80
CA ALA A 248 8.52 5.55 16.40
C ALA A 248 9.40 4.81 15.37
N GLY A 249 10.42 5.45 14.79
CA GLY A 249 11.38 4.78 13.91
C GLY A 249 12.28 5.71 13.10
N THR A 250 13.28 5.13 12.43
CA THR A 250 14.03 5.87 11.39
C THR A 250 13.23 5.83 10.08
N PRO A 251 12.87 6.99 9.49
CA PRO A 251 12.12 6.98 8.25
C PRO A 251 12.88 6.29 7.11
N TYR A 252 12.19 5.40 6.40
CA TYR A 252 12.77 4.69 5.27
C TYR A 252 13.11 5.63 4.11
N LYS A 253 14.23 5.32 3.46
CA LYS A 253 14.58 5.87 2.15
C LYS A 253 14.05 5.00 1.02
N PHE A 254 13.91 3.71 1.27
CA PHE A 254 13.26 2.77 0.36
C PHE A 254 12.36 1.84 1.16
N LEU A 255 11.16 1.57 0.66
CA LEU A 255 10.23 0.63 1.26
C LEU A 255 9.56 -0.18 0.15
N LEU A 256 9.74 -1.49 0.19
CA LEU A 256 9.08 -2.45 -0.69
C LEU A 256 7.97 -3.15 0.09
N SER A 257 6.73 -3.07 -0.38
CA SER A 257 5.57 -3.75 0.19
C SER A 257 5.09 -4.84 -0.77
N ILE A 258 5.06 -6.08 -0.31
CA ILE A 258 4.74 -7.28 -1.09
C ILE A 258 3.47 -7.92 -0.50
N PRO A 259 2.36 -8.03 -1.26
CA PRO A 259 1.20 -8.78 -0.81
C PRO A 259 1.53 -10.27 -0.69
N LEU A 260 1.17 -10.86 0.44
CA LEU A 260 1.30 -12.29 0.69
C LEU A 260 -0.01 -13.01 0.40
N ARG A 261 0.03 -14.02 -0.47
CA ARG A 261 -1.14 -14.72 -1.03
C ARG A 261 -1.09 -16.21 -0.69
N ALA A 262 -2.24 -16.81 -0.44
CA ALA A 262 -2.29 -18.25 -0.26
C ALA A 262 -1.90 -18.98 -1.56
N PRO A 263 -1.18 -20.11 -1.46
CA PRO A 263 -0.90 -20.97 -2.61
C PRO A 263 -2.19 -21.31 -3.35
N ASN A 264 -2.17 -21.21 -4.68
CA ASN A 264 -3.32 -21.45 -5.57
C ASN A 264 -4.50 -20.48 -5.42
N MET A 265 -4.38 -19.41 -4.62
CA MET A 265 -5.38 -18.36 -4.49
C MET A 265 -4.76 -16.98 -4.71
N PRO A 266 -4.38 -16.65 -5.96
CA PRO A 266 -3.64 -15.41 -6.25
C PRO A 266 -4.43 -14.14 -5.89
N HIS A 267 -5.75 -14.22 -5.78
CA HIS A 267 -6.61 -13.09 -5.39
C HIS A 267 -6.75 -12.92 -3.87
N ASN A 268 -6.33 -13.90 -3.07
CA ASN A 268 -6.53 -13.90 -1.62
C ASN A 268 -5.25 -13.48 -0.89
N CYS A 269 -5.13 -12.16 -0.67
CA CYS A 269 -4.03 -11.57 0.10
C CYS A 269 -4.32 -11.67 1.60
N TYR A 270 -3.55 -12.47 2.34
CA TYR A 270 -3.75 -12.67 3.78
C TYR A 270 -2.90 -11.73 4.65
N ALA A 271 -1.80 -11.21 4.11
CA ALA A 271 -0.88 -10.30 4.81
C ALA A 271 -0.05 -9.48 3.81
N VAL A 272 0.77 -8.56 4.30
CA VAL A 272 1.76 -7.81 3.50
C VAL A 272 3.12 -7.88 4.17
N LEU A 273 4.14 -8.30 3.42
CA LEU A 273 5.53 -8.22 3.83
C LEU A 273 6.09 -6.84 3.44
N ASN A 274 6.61 -6.10 4.40
CA ASN A 274 7.23 -4.80 4.20
C ASN A 274 8.73 -4.91 4.43
N CYS A 275 9.52 -4.34 3.53
CA CYS A 275 10.98 -4.41 3.54
C CYS A 275 11.54 -3.00 3.33
N GLY A 276 12.03 -2.41 4.41
CA GLY A 276 12.44 -1.02 4.47
C GLY A 276 13.94 -0.88 4.70
N SER A 277 14.55 0.12 4.07
CA SER A 277 15.91 0.54 4.39
C SER A 277 15.99 2.06 4.61
N PRO A 278 16.64 2.51 5.70
CA PRO A 278 16.87 3.94 5.94
C PRO A 278 18.07 4.48 5.15
N HIS A 279 18.82 3.64 4.44
CA HIS A 279 20.05 4.03 3.74
C HIS A 279 19.78 4.45 2.30
N LYS A 280 20.30 5.63 1.90
CA LYS A 280 20.20 6.12 0.52
C LYS A 280 20.94 5.25 -0.51
N GLY A 281 21.97 4.52 -0.07
CA GLY A 281 22.73 3.58 -0.91
C GLY A 281 22.15 2.16 -0.92
N SER A 282 20.97 1.94 -0.33
CA SER A 282 20.34 0.62 -0.36
C SER A 282 20.04 0.19 -1.81
N PRO A 283 20.43 -1.03 -2.24
CA PRO A 283 20.12 -1.52 -3.58
C PRO A 283 18.62 -1.66 -3.85
N LEU A 284 17.77 -1.65 -2.82
CA LEU A 284 16.32 -1.53 -2.99
C LEU A 284 15.92 -0.28 -3.80
N GLY A 285 16.76 0.76 -3.82
CA GLY A 285 16.56 1.96 -4.63
C GLY A 285 16.86 1.80 -6.11
N GLU A 286 17.62 0.77 -6.46
CA GLU A 286 18.04 0.44 -7.82
C GLU A 286 17.14 -0.62 -8.47
N LEU A 287 16.10 -1.05 -7.75
CA LEU A 287 15.02 -1.89 -8.26
C LEU A 287 14.26 -1.14 -9.37
N ASN A 288 14.85 -1.11 -10.56
CA ASN A 288 14.23 -0.74 -11.83
C ASN A 288 13.50 -1.99 -12.34
N VAL A 289 12.50 -2.43 -11.57
CA VAL A 289 11.93 -3.76 -11.74
C VAL A 289 11.20 -3.85 -13.08
N LYS A 290 11.75 -4.62 -14.03
CA LYS A 290 10.90 -5.39 -14.93
C LYS A 290 10.32 -6.51 -14.10
N PHE A 291 9.04 -6.40 -13.75
CA PHE A 291 8.35 -7.29 -12.81
C PHE A 291 8.48 -8.79 -13.15
N GLU A 292 8.73 -9.09 -14.41
CA GLU A 292 9.02 -10.42 -14.96
C GLU A 292 10.22 -11.09 -14.26
N ASP A 293 11.24 -10.32 -13.84
CA ASP A 293 12.49 -10.87 -13.27
C ASP A 293 12.39 -11.18 -11.75
N ILE A 294 11.36 -10.69 -11.06
CA ILE A 294 11.19 -10.91 -9.61
C ILE A 294 10.08 -11.91 -9.27
N GLU A 295 9.35 -12.41 -10.26
CA GLU A 295 8.16 -13.23 -10.04
C GLU A 295 8.49 -14.53 -9.28
N ASP A 296 9.61 -15.19 -9.62
CA ASP A 296 10.05 -16.41 -8.95
C ASP A 296 10.45 -16.17 -7.48
N VAL A 297 11.05 -15.00 -7.20
CA VAL A 297 11.39 -14.58 -5.84
C VAL A 297 10.12 -14.34 -5.04
N LEU A 298 9.15 -13.62 -5.61
CA LEU A 298 7.85 -13.38 -4.98
C LEU A 298 7.08 -14.67 -4.74
N ARG A 299 7.12 -15.62 -5.68
CA ARG A 299 6.48 -16.94 -5.54
C ARG A 299 7.13 -17.75 -4.42
N THR A 300 8.46 -17.72 -4.35
CA THR A 300 9.23 -18.40 -3.30
C THR A 300 8.95 -17.78 -1.93
N LEU A 301 8.98 -16.44 -1.82
CA LEU A 301 8.65 -15.72 -0.58
C LEU A 301 7.24 -16.05 -0.10
N ASN A 302 6.25 -16.02 -1.01
CA ASN A 302 4.87 -16.37 -0.67
C ASN A 302 4.74 -17.77 -0.10
N ARG A 303 5.32 -18.76 -0.78
CA ARG A 303 5.28 -20.16 -0.32
C ARG A 303 5.94 -20.30 1.05
N THR A 304 7.16 -19.79 1.21
CA THR A 304 7.91 -19.85 2.47
C THR A 304 7.12 -19.19 3.60
N CYS A 305 6.60 -17.98 3.40
CA CYS A 305 5.81 -17.31 4.43
C CYS A 305 4.54 -18.09 4.78
N TYR A 306 3.80 -18.60 3.79
CA TYR A 306 2.57 -19.33 4.06
C TYR A 306 2.82 -20.63 4.84
N GLU A 307 3.80 -21.43 4.44
CA GLU A 307 4.14 -22.71 5.09
C GLU A 307 4.68 -22.50 6.51
N GLU A 308 5.58 -21.55 6.71
CA GLU A 308 6.18 -21.28 8.01
C GLU A 308 5.18 -20.65 8.98
N LEU A 309 4.36 -19.69 8.56
CA LEU A 309 3.32 -19.13 9.43
C LEU A 309 2.30 -20.19 9.82
N SER A 310 1.92 -21.08 8.88
CA SER A 310 1.04 -22.20 9.18
C SER A 310 1.63 -23.11 10.25
N ARG A 311 2.95 -23.37 10.19
CA ARG A 311 3.66 -24.17 11.20
C ARG A 311 3.73 -23.49 12.57
N ILE A 312 4.14 -22.21 12.59
CA ILE A 312 4.26 -21.40 13.82
C ILE A 312 2.93 -21.35 14.59
N PHE A 313 1.80 -21.36 13.87
CA PHE A 313 0.48 -21.23 14.48
C PHE A 313 -0.29 -22.54 14.63
N GLN A 314 0.29 -23.69 14.26
CA GLN A 314 -0.25 -25.03 14.53
C GLN A 314 0.26 -25.63 15.85
N SER A 315 1.45 -25.20 16.31
CA SER A 315 1.98 -25.47 17.65
C SER A 315 1.30 -24.63 18.73
#